data_AF-A0A0F5J043-F1
#
_entry.id   AF-A0A0F5J043-F1
#
_cell.length_a   1.000
_cell.length_b   1.000
_cell.length_c   1.000
_cell.angle_alpha   90.00
_cell.angle_beta   90.00
_cell.angle_gamma   90.00
#
_symmetry.space_group_name_H-M   'P 1'
#
loop_
_entity.id
_entity.type
_entity.pdbx_description
1 polymer ?
#
loop_
_entity_poly.entity_id
_entity_poly.type
_entity_poly.pdbx_seq_one_letter_code
_entity_poly.pdbx_strand_id
1 'polypeptide(L)' 'MKYLDKYIVVCKWVESYENPIILKKDEKVVVNLAIKETDPEWVNWVWCIAGNGMTGWVPIRCLKRSIELL' A
#
# COMPACT_ATOMS: atom_id res chain seq x y z
N MET A 1 -5.54 -12.45 9.88
CA MET A 1 -6.36 -11.83 8.81
C MET A 1 -7.10 -10.55 9.23
N LYS A 2 -7.29 -10.24 10.52
CA LYS A 2 -8.06 -9.08 11.03
C LYS A 2 -7.58 -7.67 10.60
N TYR A 3 -6.40 -7.54 10.01
CA TYR A 3 -5.77 -6.24 9.69
C TYR A 3 -5.31 -6.13 8.24
N LEU A 4 -5.71 -7.06 7.37
CA LEU A 4 -5.37 -7.05 5.96
C LEU A 4 -6.57 -6.55 5.16
N ASP A 5 -6.42 -5.40 4.50
CA ASP A 5 -7.46 -4.81 3.66
C ASP A 5 -6.99 -4.74 2.20
N LYS A 6 -7.92 -4.88 1.25
CA LYS A 6 -7.64 -4.82 -0.19
C LYS A 6 -7.79 -3.40 -0.72
N TYR A 7 -6.83 -2.99 -1.53
CA TYR A 7 -6.80 -1.67 -2.18
C TYR A 7 -6.49 -1.80 -3.66
N ILE A 8 -6.85 -0.76 -4.42
CA ILE A 8 -6.48 -0.55 -5.81
C ILE A 8 -5.56 0.66 -5.88
N VAL A 9 -4.47 0.52 -6.63
CA VAL A 9 -3.49 1.58 -6.85
C VAL A 9 -4.06 2.61 -7.83
N VAL A 10 -4.12 3.88 -7.45
CA VAL A 10 -4.70 4.96 -8.28
C VAL A 10 -3.65 5.87 -8.93
N CYS A 11 -2.41 5.85 -8.45
CA CYS A 11 -1.25 6.47 -9.10
C CYS A 11 -0.05 5.54 -9.14
N LYS A 12 0.83 5.74 -10.12
CA LYS A 12 2.14 5.07 -10.13
C LYS A 12 2.93 5.51 -8.90
N TRP A 13 3.48 4.53 -8.17
CA TRP A 13 4.36 4.77 -7.04
C TRP A 13 5.65 3.96 -7.18
N VAL A 14 6.79 4.63 -7.00
CA VAL A 14 8.14 4.04 -7.01
C VAL A 14 8.94 4.78 -5.95
N GLU A 15 9.39 4.06 -4.93
CA GLU A 15 10.35 4.59 -3.95
C GLU A 15 11.79 4.40 -4.47
N SER A 16 12.75 5.15 -3.94
CA SER A 16 14.14 5.19 -4.44
C SER A 16 15.13 4.47 -3.52
N TYR A 17 14.93 3.17 -3.24
CA TYR A 17 15.90 2.35 -2.48
C TYR A 17 16.29 1.08 -3.26
N GLU A 18 17.25 0.30 -2.76
CA GLU A 18 17.91 -0.81 -3.49
C GLU A 18 16.93 -1.85 -4.07
N ASN A 19 15.76 -2.05 -3.45
CA ASN A 19 14.72 -2.98 -3.90
C ASN A 19 13.30 -2.41 -3.69
N PRO A 20 12.89 -1.40 -4.47
CA PRO A 20 11.71 -0.62 -4.13
C PRO A 20 10.42 -1.36 -4.46
N ILE A 21 9.39 -1.18 -3.62
CA ILE A 21 8.04 -1.55 -4.04
C ILE A 21 7.63 -0.68 -5.24
N ILE A 22 7.28 -1.34 -6.34
CA ILE A 22 6.83 -0.68 -7.57
C ILE A 22 5.36 -1.03 -7.77
N LEU A 23 4.51 -0.01 -7.74
CA LEU A 23 3.08 -0.18 -7.91
C LEU A 23 2.61 0.46 -9.22
N LYS A 24 1.85 -0.31 -10.00
CA LYS A 24 1.22 0.17 -11.23
C LYS A 24 -0.22 0.59 -10.95
N LYS A 25 -0.68 1.63 -11.63
CA LYS A 25 -2.10 2.02 -11.59
C LYS A 25 -2.99 0.82 -11.93
N ASP A 26 -4.11 0.71 -11.23
CA ASP A 26 -5.12 -0.35 -11.30
C ASP A 26 -4.66 -1.72 -10.78
N GLU A 27 -3.43 -1.81 -10.24
CA GLU A 27 -2.96 -3.00 -9.52
C GLU A 27 -3.72 -3.17 -8.20
N LYS A 28 -4.06 -4.43 -7.87
CA LYS A 28 -4.62 -4.80 -6.58
C LYS A 28 -3.51 -5.11 -5.60
N VAL A 29 -3.58 -4.51 -4.42
CA VAL A 29 -2.60 -4.70 -3.35
C VAL A 29 -3.30 -4.99 -2.02
N VAL A 30 -2.54 -5.55 -1.08
CA VAL A 30 -2.99 -5.74 0.30
C VAL A 30 -2.26 -4.75 1.19
N VAL A 31 -3.00 -4.08 2.07
CA VAL A 31 -2.44 -3.20 3.08
C VAL A 31 -2.52 -3.89 4.44
N ASN A 32 -1.41 -3.90 5.18
CA ASN A 32 -1.37 -4.40 6.55
C ASN A 32 -1.52 -3.24 7.55
N LEU A 33 -2.74 -3.05 8.06
CA LEU A 33 -3.11 -1.97 8.97
C LEU A 33 -2.55 -2.14 10.40
N ALA A 34 -1.93 -3.29 10.70
CA ALA A 34 -1.25 -3.51 11.98
C ALA A 34 0.14 -2.88 12.02
N ILE A 35 0.76 -2.63 10.85
CA ILE A 35 2.07 -1.98 10.75
C ILE A 35 1.81 -0.49 10.55
N LYS A 36 2.23 0.31 11.54
CA LYS A 36 2.07 1.76 11.57
C LYS A 36 3.39 2.38 11.98
N GLU A 37 3.73 3.50 11.36
CA GLU A 37 4.79 4.35 11.90
C GLU A 37 4.27 5.29 12.98
N THR A 38 5.15 5.63 13.90
CA THR A 38 4.87 6.55 15.02
C THR A 38 5.36 7.97 14.74
N ASP A 39 6.23 8.13 13.76
CA ASP A 39 6.68 9.43 13.29
C ASP A 39 5.53 10.16 12.55
N PRO A 40 5.18 11.40 12.96
CA PRO A 40 4.15 12.21 12.29
C PRO A 40 4.37 12.40 10.79
N GLU A 41 5.61 12.37 10.29
CA GLU A 41 5.91 12.47 8.85
C GLU A 41 5.34 11.29 8.05
N TRP A 42 5.12 10.16 8.72
CA TRP A 42 4.67 8.90 8.12
C TRP A 42 3.19 8.60 8.38
N VAL A 43 2.43 9.50 9.01
CA VAL A 43 1.03 9.29 9.40
C VAL A 43 0.10 8.93 8.24
N ASN A 44 0.44 9.33 7.02
CA ASN A 44 -0.34 9.06 5.80
C ASN A 44 0.28 7.95 4.93
N TRP A 45 1.16 7.13 5.50
CA TRP A 45 1.79 6.00 4.83
C TRP A 45 1.26 4.70 5.40
N VAL A 46 1.17 3.69 4.54
CA VAL A 46 0.70 2.36 4.93
C VAL A 46 1.64 1.29 4.40
N TRP A 47 1.78 0.21 5.16
CA TRP A 47 2.58 -0.93 4.74
C TRP A 47 1.83 -1.75 3.71
N CYS A 48 2.33 -1.74 2.48
CA CYS A 48 1.71 -2.37 1.33
C CYS A 48 2.43 -3.67 0.97
N ILE A 49 1.66 -4.64 0.47
CA ILE A 49 2.12 -5.92 -0.06
C ILE A 49 1.61 -6.02 -1.50
N ALA A 50 2.53 -5.96 -2.45
CA ALA A 50 2.25 -6.08 -3.88
C ALA A 50 1.96 -7.54 -4.27
N GLY A 51 1.34 -7.76 -5.43
CA GLY A 51 0.96 -9.10 -5.91
C GLY A 51 2.15 -10.04 -6.16
N ASN A 52 3.34 -9.48 -6.37
CA ASN A 52 4.60 -10.21 -6.51
C ASN A 52 5.32 -10.49 -5.17
N GLY A 53 4.69 -10.17 -4.03
CA GLY A 53 5.25 -10.37 -2.69
C GLY A 53 6.19 -9.27 -2.21
N MET A 54 6.50 -8.25 -3.04
CA MET A 54 7.27 -7.09 -2.59
C MET A 54 6.47 -6.29 -1.57
N THR A 55 7.16 -5.73 -0.58
CA THR A 55 6.54 -4.94 0.48
C THR A 55 7.23 -3.60 0.68
N GLY A 56 6.50 -2.62 1.19
CA GLY A 56 7.06 -1.32 1.50
C GLY A 56 6.01 -0.29 1.88
N TRP A 57 6.48 0.87 2.36
CA TRP A 57 5.63 2.01 2.66
C TRP A 57 5.12 2.67 1.38
N VAL A 58 3.83 2.95 1.35
CA VAL A 58 3.17 3.63 0.24
C VAL A 58 2.28 4.74 0.79
N PRO A 59 2.30 5.95 0.21
CA PRO A 59 1.38 7.01 0.59
C PRO A 59 -0.06 6.58 0.33
N ILE A 60 -0.92 6.74 1.33
CA ILE A 60 -2.33 6.33 1.25
C ILE A 60 -3.07 7.02 0.09
N ARG A 61 -2.63 8.21 -0.33
CA ARG A 61 -3.15 8.92 -1.51
C ARG A 61 -3.00 8.17 -2.84
N CYS A 62 -2.08 7.20 -2.93
CA CYS A 62 -1.97 6.33 -4.12
C CYS A 62 -2.82 5.07 -4.03
N LEU A 63 -3.65 4.92 -3.00
CA LEU A 63 -4.47 3.74 -2.78
C LEU A 63 -5.93 4.13 -2.60
N LYS A 64 -6.84 3.36 -3.21
CA LYS A 64 -8.27 3.44 -3.00
C LYS A 64 -8.76 2.11 -2.42
N ARG A 65 -9.46 2.15 -1.29
CA ARG A 65 -9.98 0.93 -0.66
C ARG A 65 -10.92 0.24 -1.64
N SER A 66 -10.70 -1.04 -1.90
CA SER A 66 -11.62 -1.83 -2.71
C SER A 66 -12.86 -2.10 -1.87
N ILE A 67 -13.99 -1.55 -2.28
CA ILE A 67 -15.29 -1.97 -1.76
C ILE A 67 -15.74 -3.09 -2.69
N GLU A 68 -15.71 -4.34 -2.22
CA GLU A 68 -16.47 -5.39 -2.90
C GLU A 68 -17.95 -5.02 -2.72
N LEU A 69 -18.58 -4.51 -3.78
CA LEU A 69 -20.03 -4.41 -3.84
C LEU A 69 -20.56 -5.84 -3.83
N LEU A 70 -21.18 -6.23 -2.71
CA LEU A 70 -21.89 -7.50 -2.56
C LEU A 70 -23.03 -7.60 -3.59
#